data_AF-A0A923W939-F1
#
_entry.id   AF-A0A923W939-F1
#
_cell.length_a   1.000
_cell.length_b   1.000
_cell.length_c   1.000
_cell.angle_alpha   90.00
_cell.angle_beta   90.00
_cell.angle_gamma   90.00
#
_symmetry.space_group_name_H-M   'P 1'
#
loop_
_entity.id
_entity.type
_entity.pdbx_description
1 polymer ?
#
loop_
_entity_poly.entity_id
_entity_poly.type
_entity_poly.pdbx_seq_one_letter_code
_entity_poly.pdbx_strand_id
1 'polypeptide(L)'
;MRHLIRLLLILLTASGVRAQVPPVTWNTDLATALQLAKVGNKPVLAVFSGSDWCKPCIMLRQEVLDQPEFEQYARDRFVLARFDFPRNKKHKLSADQTAQSEQAAAQLNKEGVFPLVVLLSPEGKVLARTGYRPGGPTAYDEHLGQLLTTK
;
A
#
# COMPACT_ATOMS: atom_id res chain seq x y z
N MET A 1 -67.58 6.08 21.58
CA MET A 1 -66.95 4.99 20.80
C MET A 1 -66.00 5.66 19.81
N ARG A 2 -64.74 5.87 20.19
CA ARG A 2 -63.62 4.92 20.06
C ARG A 2 -63.20 4.73 18.60
N HIS A 3 -62.19 5.53 18.24
CA HIS A 3 -61.06 5.23 17.37
C HIS A 3 -61.35 5.09 15.87
N LEU A 4 -60.55 5.77 15.03
CA LEU A 4 -59.70 5.16 13.99
C LEU A 4 -59.31 6.19 12.92
N ILE A 5 -58.28 7.00 13.18
CA ILE A 5 -57.37 7.45 12.12
C ILE A 5 -55.96 7.43 12.73
N ARG A 6 -55.24 6.32 12.54
CA ARG A 6 -53.81 6.23 12.82
C ARG A 6 -53.07 6.73 11.58
N LEU A 7 -52.64 7.99 11.58
CA LEU A 7 -51.63 8.47 10.64
C LEU A 7 -50.29 7.81 11.01
N LEU A 8 -49.91 6.77 10.28
CA LEU A 8 -48.60 6.14 10.38
C LEU A 8 -47.61 6.98 9.56
N LEU A 9 -46.90 7.92 10.21
CA LEU A 9 -45.72 8.54 9.60
C LEU A 9 -44.61 7.49 9.54
N ILE A 10 -44.39 6.93 8.36
CA ILE A 10 -43.19 6.13 8.07
C ILE A 10 -42.03 7.11 7.93
N LEU A 11 -41.25 7.27 8.99
CA LEU A 11 -39.95 7.94 8.94
C LEU A 11 -39.02 7.06 8.10
N LEU A 12 -38.86 7.39 6.81
CA LEU A 12 -37.90 6.75 5.93
C LEU A 12 -36.50 7.26 6.32
N THR A 13 -35.89 6.65 7.33
CA THR A 13 -34.48 6.91 7.63
C THR A 13 -33.65 6.31 6.50
N ALA A 14 -33.20 7.15 5.58
CA ALA A 14 -32.20 6.79 4.57
C ALA A 14 -30.88 6.47 5.29
N SER A 15 -30.73 5.22 5.73
CA SER A 15 -29.44 4.68 6.15
C SER A 15 -28.56 4.63 4.91
N GLY A 16 -27.78 5.68 4.68
CA GLY A 16 -26.76 5.69 3.65
C GLY A 16 -25.79 4.54 3.90
N VAL A 17 -25.83 3.52 3.06
CA VAL A 17 -24.83 2.45 3.07
C VAL A 17 -23.50 3.11 2.73
N ARG A 18 -22.64 3.28 3.74
CA ARG A 18 -21.27 3.72 3.52
C ARG A 18 -20.56 2.58 2.80
N ALA A 19 -20.34 2.71 1.49
CA ALA A 19 -19.55 1.76 0.74
C ALA A 19 -18.16 1.69 1.38
N GLN A 20 -17.85 0.58 2.05
CA GLN A 20 -16.51 0.32 2.53
C GLN A 20 -15.65 -0.02 1.31
N VAL A 21 -14.67 0.84 1.01
CA VAL A 21 -13.66 0.54 0.01
C VAL A 21 -12.86 -0.67 0.53
N PRO A 22 -12.79 -1.80 -0.20
CA PRO A 22 -12.02 -2.95 0.25
C PRO A 22 -10.55 -2.55 0.46
N PRO A 23 -9.83 -3.05 1.46
CA PRO A 23 -8.41 -2.71 1.62
C PRO A 23 -7.58 -3.12 0.38
N VAL A 24 -6.44 -2.46 0.18
CA VAL A 24 -5.48 -2.89 -0.86
C VAL A 24 -4.70 -4.13 -0.39
N THR A 25 -4.32 -4.99 -1.34
CA THR A 25 -3.51 -6.18 -1.03
C THR A 25 -2.03 -5.85 -1.14
N TRP A 26 -1.29 -6.08 -0.05
CA TRP A 26 0.17 -6.01 -0.02
C TRP A 26 0.78 -7.40 -0.22
N ASN A 27 1.48 -7.60 -1.33
CA ASN A 27 2.19 -8.85 -1.61
C ASN A 27 3.50 -8.92 -0.80
N THR A 28 3.84 -10.11 -0.29
CA THR A 28 5.11 -10.35 0.42
C THR A 28 6.12 -11.15 -0.40
N ASP A 29 5.76 -11.52 -1.63
CA ASP A 29 6.62 -12.21 -2.60
C ASP A 29 6.72 -11.35 -3.86
N LEU A 30 7.96 -11.01 -4.24
CA LEU A 30 8.26 -10.19 -5.40
C LEU A 30 7.87 -10.88 -6.71
N ALA A 31 8.05 -12.20 -6.80
CA ALA A 31 7.72 -12.95 -8.00
C ALA A 31 6.20 -12.93 -8.25
N THR A 32 5.41 -13.16 -7.20
CA THR A 32 3.95 -13.02 -7.26
C THR A 32 3.52 -11.60 -7.65
N ALA A 33 4.13 -10.57 -7.05
CA ALA A 33 3.83 -9.18 -7.39
C ALA A 33 4.12 -8.87 -8.87
N LEU A 34 5.25 -9.35 -9.40
CA LEU A 34 5.61 -9.18 -10.81
C LEU A 34 4.69 -9.96 -11.76
N GLN A 35 4.25 -11.15 -11.36
CA GLN A 35 3.28 -11.92 -12.15
C GLN A 35 1.95 -11.17 -12.26
N LEU A 36 1.44 -10.64 -11.15
CA LEU A 36 0.23 -9.81 -11.12
C LEU A 36 0.41 -8.52 -11.93
N ALA A 37 1.59 -7.91 -11.85
CA ALA A 37 1.92 -6.70 -12.58
C ALA A 37 1.87 -6.91 -14.11
N LYS A 38 2.42 -8.04 -14.59
CA LYS A 38 2.33 -8.44 -16.00
C LYS A 38 0.89 -8.66 -16.45
N VAL A 39 0.12 -9.41 -15.67
CA VAL A 39 -1.29 -9.71 -15.99
C VAL A 39 -2.13 -8.44 -16.02
N GLY A 40 -1.93 -7.55 -15.04
CA GLY A 40 -2.69 -6.31 -14.90
C GLY A 40 -2.14 -5.14 -15.72
N ASN A 41 -0.99 -5.29 -16.38
CA ASN A 41 -0.24 -4.21 -17.01
C ASN A 41 -0.07 -2.98 -16.09
N LYS A 42 0.30 -3.23 -14.82
CA LYS A 42 0.49 -2.20 -13.80
C LYS A 42 1.93 -2.23 -13.27
N PRO A 43 2.56 -1.09 -12.98
CA PRO A 43 3.83 -1.06 -12.26
C PRO A 43 3.71 -1.68 -10.86
N VAL A 44 4.84 -2.15 -10.32
CA VAL A 44 4.93 -2.57 -8.91
C VAL A 44 5.47 -1.40 -8.07
N LEU A 45 4.82 -1.13 -6.94
CA LEU A 45 5.37 -0.30 -5.87
C LEU A 45 5.91 -1.22 -4.77
N ALA A 46 7.22 -1.47 -4.80
CA ALA A 46 7.90 -2.32 -3.83
C ALA A 46 8.47 -1.48 -2.67
N VAL A 47 8.02 -1.76 -1.45
CA VAL A 47 8.41 -1.02 -0.24
C VAL A 47 9.24 -1.91 0.68
N PHE A 48 10.48 -1.50 0.93
CA PHE A 48 11.37 -2.10 1.92
C PHE A 48 11.30 -1.28 3.20
N SER A 49 10.90 -1.94 4.30
CA SER A 49 10.56 -1.28 5.57
C SER A 49 11.26 -1.92 6.77
N GLY A 50 11.59 -1.11 7.77
CA GLY A 50 11.87 -1.58 9.13
C GLY A 50 10.76 -1.14 10.06
N SER A 51 9.67 -1.91 10.13
CA SER A 51 8.39 -1.47 10.71
C SER A 51 8.41 -1.04 12.18
N ASP A 52 9.42 -1.42 12.96
CA ASP A 52 9.49 -1.17 14.40
C ASP A 52 10.75 -0.41 14.87
N TRP A 53 11.68 -0.09 13.96
CA TRP A 53 12.92 0.62 14.32
C TRP A 53 13.29 1.76 13.35
N CYS A 54 12.76 1.76 12.13
CA CYS A 54 13.02 2.81 11.15
C CYS A 54 11.93 3.89 11.26
N LYS A 55 12.24 4.99 11.97
CA LYS A 55 11.28 6.10 12.17
C LYS A 55 10.71 6.64 10.85
N PRO A 56 11.48 6.91 9.79
CA PRO A 56 10.92 7.37 8.52
C PRO A 56 10.05 6.30 7.82
N CYS A 57 10.29 5.01 8.06
CA CYS A 57 9.44 3.93 7.54
C CYS A 57 8.06 3.94 8.22
N ILE A 58 8.06 4.12 9.54
CA ILE A 58 6.83 4.24 10.33
C ILE A 58 6.03 5.47 9.88
N MET A 59 6.71 6.60 9.65
CA MET A 59 6.09 7.82 9.14
C MET A 59 5.53 7.63 7.73
N LEU A 60 6.29 7.05 6.79
CA LEU A 60 5.78 6.73 5.45
C LEU A 60 4.53 5.86 5.50
N ARG A 61 4.53 4.83 6.35
CA ARG A 61 3.36 3.97 6.51
C ARG A 61 2.16 4.75 7.05
N GLN A 62 2.34 5.44 8.16
CA GLN A 62 1.24 6.10 8.87
C GLN A 62 0.72 7.33 8.16
N GLU A 63 1.58 8.14 7.56
CA GLU A 63 1.20 9.41 6.93
C GLU A 63 0.77 9.25 5.46
N VAL A 64 1.11 8.11 4.83
CA VAL A 64 0.85 7.88 3.41
C VAL A 64 0.23 6.51 3.18
N LEU A 65 0.96 5.41 3.40
CA LEU A 65 0.57 4.10 2.82
C LEU A 65 -0.69 3.49 3.44
N ASP A 66 -0.98 3.80 4.70
CA ASP A 66 -2.18 3.35 5.42
C ASP A 66 -3.32 4.40 5.36
N GLN A 67 -3.16 5.49 4.59
CA GLN A 67 -4.21 6.49 4.41
C GLN A 67 -5.22 6.05 3.34
N PRO A 68 -6.54 6.23 3.56
CA PRO A 68 -7.57 5.85 2.59
C PRO A 68 -7.38 6.48 1.20
N GLU A 69 -6.91 7.73 1.16
CA GLU A 69 -6.63 8.47 -0.07
C GLU A 69 -5.55 7.78 -0.90
N PHE A 70 -4.45 7.33 -0.26
CA PHE A 70 -3.39 6.58 -0.93
C PHE A 70 -3.88 5.20 -1.37
N GLU A 71 -4.62 4.48 -0.52
CA GLU A 71 -5.18 3.17 -0.89
C GLU A 71 -6.08 3.26 -2.13
N GLN A 72 -6.88 4.32 -2.23
CA GLN A 72 -7.70 4.59 -3.41
C GLN A 72 -6.83 4.91 -4.63
N TYR A 73 -5.84 5.78 -4.49
CA TYR A 73 -4.91 6.11 -5.57
C TYR A 73 -4.18 4.88 -6.10
N ALA A 74 -3.70 4.03 -5.18
CA ALA A 74 -2.82 2.92 -5.48
C ALA A 74 -3.54 1.72 -6.12
N ARG A 75 -4.79 1.44 -5.73
CA ARG A 75 -5.58 0.30 -6.22
C ARG A 75 -5.63 0.20 -7.74
N ASP A 76 -5.82 1.34 -8.39
CA ASP A 76 -5.99 1.38 -9.84
C ASP A 76 -4.66 1.46 -10.59
N ARG A 77 -3.57 1.78 -9.89
CA ARG A 77 -2.29 2.15 -10.51
C ARG A 77 -1.15 1.18 -10.25
N PHE A 78 -1.15 0.48 -9.12
CA PHE A 78 -0.02 -0.35 -8.71
C PHE A 78 -0.43 -1.76 -8.33
N VAL A 79 0.51 -2.68 -8.52
CA VAL A 79 0.61 -3.85 -7.66
C VAL A 79 1.50 -3.50 -6.47
N LEU A 80 0.99 -3.67 -5.26
CA LEU A 80 1.71 -3.31 -4.04
C LEU A 80 2.49 -4.50 -3.49
N ALA A 81 3.75 -4.27 -3.12
CA ALA A 81 4.58 -5.26 -2.46
C ALA A 81 5.32 -4.65 -1.27
N ARG A 82 5.40 -5.38 -0.15
CA ARG A 82 6.09 -4.94 1.06
C ARG A 82 7.00 -6.03 1.58
N PHE A 83 8.25 -5.65 1.82
CA PHE A 83 9.30 -6.51 2.38
C PHE A 83 9.78 -5.85 3.66
N ASP A 84 9.47 -6.47 4.80
CA ASP A 84 9.66 -5.87 6.12
C ASP A 84 10.79 -6.56 6.89
N PHE A 85 11.51 -5.79 7.67
CA PHE A 85 12.71 -6.21 8.40
C PHE A 85 12.62 -5.81 9.87
N PRO A 86 11.62 -6.33 10.63
CA PRO A 86 11.44 -5.99 12.03
C PRO A 86 12.63 -6.46 12.88
N ARG A 87 12.97 -5.71 13.93
CA ARG A 87 14.04 -6.09 14.87
C ARG A 87 13.51 -6.63 16.20
N ASN A 88 12.28 -6.28 16.56
CA ASN A 88 11.66 -6.78 17.77
C ASN A 88 11.20 -8.23 17.56
N LYS A 89 11.60 -9.12 18.48
CA LYS A 89 11.19 -10.53 18.46
C LYS A 89 9.66 -10.70 18.45
N LYS A 90 8.91 -9.76 19.03
CA LYS A 90 7.44 -9.77 19.04
C LYS A 90 6.81 -9.54 17.66
N HIS A 91 7.55 -8.96 16.72
CA HIS A 91 7.11 -8.65 15.36
C HIS A 91 7.79 -9.56 14.32
N LYS A 92 8.46 -10.63 14.77
CA LYS A 92 9.20 -11.54 13.89
C LYS A 92 8.27 -12.15 12.83
N LEU A 93 8.69 -12.07 11.57
CA LEU A 93 8.01 -12.70 10.45
C LEU A 93 8.17 -14.23 10.47
N SER A 94 7.32 -14.93 9.71
CA SER A 94 7.54 -16.36 9.45
C SER A 94 8.87 -16.58 8.72
N ALA A 95 9.39 -17.81 8.76
CA ALA A 95 10.61 -18.15 8.03
C ALA A 95 10.46 -17.86 6.53
N ASP A 96 9.33 -18.26 5.94
CA ASP A 96 9.04 -18.03 4.53
C ASP A 96 8.98 -16.54 4.18
N GLN A 97 8.28 -15.73 4.98
CA GLN A 97 8.21 -14.28 4.75
C GLN A 97 9.55 -13.58 4.94
N THR A 98 10.38 -14.06 5.87
CA THR A 98 11.75 -13.57 6.06
C THR A 98 12.58 -13.85 4.81
N ALA A 99 12.55 -15.10 4.31
CA ALA A 99 13.27 -15.49 3.10
C ALA A 99 12.80 -14.71 1.86
N GLN A 100 11.50 -14.48 1.71
CA GLN A 100 10.96 -13.66 0.62
C GLN A 100 11.42 -12.21 0.69
N SER A 101 11.45 -11.63 1.90
CA SER A 101 11.94 -10.26 2.11
C SER A 101 13.44 -10.15 1.82
N GLU A 102 14.23 -11.10 2.28
CA GLU A 102 15.68 -11.19 2.01
C GLU A 102 15.97 -11.37 0.52
N GLN A 103 15.23 -12.24 -0.18
CA GLN A 103 15.36 -12.45 -1.62
C GLN A 103 15.04 -11.18 -2.41
N ALA A 104 13.98 -10.45 -2.03
CA ALA A 104 13.65 -9.17 -2.65
C ALA A 104 14.73 -8.11 -2.38
N ALA A 105 15.29 -8.05 -1.16
CA ALA A 105 16.35 -7.11 -0.83
C ALA A 105 17.67 -7.45 -1.54
N ALA A 106 18.01 -8.72 -1.70
CA ALA A 106 19.16 -9.14 -2.48
C ALA A 106 19.10 -8.65 -3.94
N GLN A 107 17.89 -8.48 -4.49
CA GLN A 107 17.69 -7.97 -5.85
C GLN A 107 17.64 -6.43 -5.89
N LEU A 108 16.90 -5.82 -4.97
CA LEU A 108 16.49 -4.42 -5.09
C LEU A 108 17.06 -3.51 -4.00
N ASN A 109 17.54 -4.02 -2.87
CA ASN A 109 17.98 -3.26 -1.70
C ASN A 109 19.26 -3.80 -1.05
N LYS A 110 20.29 -4.09 -1.85
CA LYS A 110 21.57 -4.66 -1.37
C LYS A 110 22.27 -3.80 -0.32
N GLU A 111 22.03 -2.49 -0.36
CA GLU A 111 22.62 -1.51 0.55
C GLU A 111 21.85 -1.40 1.89
N GLY A 112 20.69 -2.05 2.02
CA GLY A 112 19.91 -2.02 3.26
C GLY A 112 19.33 -0.64 3.57
N VAL A 113 18.82 0.06 2.57
CA VAL A 113 18.19 1.39 2.72
C VAL A 113 16.75 1.26 3.20
N PHE A 114 16.38 2.03 4.22
CA PHE A 114 15.05 2.00 4.83
C PHE A 114 14.55 3.42 5.18
N PRO A 115 13.36 3.86 4.72
CA PRO A 115 12.52 3.19 3.73
C PRO A 115 13.12 3.30 2.33
N LEU A 116 13.12 2.21 1.59
CA LEU A 116 13.34 2.24 0.14
C LEU A 116 12.02 1.88 -0.55
N VAL A 117 11.60 2.73 -1.47
CA VAL A 117 10.48 2.50 -2.36
C VAL A 117 11.01 2.40 -3.78
N VAL A 118 10.70 1.30 -4.46
CA VAL A 118 11.14 1.02 -5.82
C VAL A 118 9.91 0.90 -6.71
N LEU A 119 9.88 1.70 -7.78
CA LEU A 119 8.91 1.56 -8.86
C LEU A 119 9.49 0.62 -9.91
N LEU A 120 8.78 -0.47 -10.19
CA LEU A 120 9.16 -1.44 -11.21
C LEU A 120 8.15 -1.41 -12.36
N SER A 121 8.62 -1.58 -13.60
CA SER A 121 7.76 -1.88 -14.74
C SER A 121 7.09 -3.26 -14.57
N PRO A 122 6.03 -3.58 -15.33
CA PRO A 122 5.46 -4.93 -15.34
C PRO A 122 6.51 -6.02 -15.65
N GLU A 123 7.54 -5.71 -16.42
CA GLU A 123 8.64 -6.63 -16.76
C GLU A 123 9.68 -6.77 -15.64
N GLY A 124 9.55 -6.01 -14.56
CA GLY A 124 10.47 -6.01 -13.42
C GLY A 124 11.68 -5.08 -13.59
N LYS A 125 11.66 -4.17 -14.57
CA LYS A 125 12.72 -3.15 -14.71
C LYS A 125 12.54 -2.06 -13.67
N VAL A 126 13.61 -1.62 -13.03
CA VAL A 126 13.57 -0.46 -12.12
C VAL A 126 13.31 0.80 -12.94
N LEU A 127 12.19 1.47 -12.65
CA LEU A 127 11.82 2.76 -13.23
C LEU A 127 12.35 3.92 -12.39
N ALA A 128 12.15 3.82 -11.07
CA ALA A 128 12.59 4.86 -10.13
C ALA A 128 12.76 4.31 -8.72
N ARG A 129 13.46 5.08 -7.89
CA ARG A 129 13.68 4.82 -6.47
C ARG A 129 13.39 6.08 -5.67
N THR A 130 12.77 5.93 -4.51
CA THR A 130 12.49 7.02 -3.56
C THR A 130 12.48 6.48 -2.13
N GLY A 131 12.26 7.36 -1.15
CA GLY A 131 11.98 7.00 0.23
C GLY A 131 10.81 7.84 0.77
N TYR A 132 10.80 8.05 2.08
CA TYR A 132 9.83 8.91 2.73
C TYR A 132 9.94 10.36 2.25
N ARG A 133 8.78 11.00 2.00
CA ARG A 133 8.66 12.45 1.80
C ARG A 133 7.49 12.96 2.66
N PRO A 134 7.67 14.07 3.40
CA PRO A 134 6.58 14.69 4.14
C PRO A 134 5.57 15.33 3.16
N GLY A 135 4.34 15.55 3.63
CA GLY A 135 3.27 16.20 2.85
C GLY A 135 1.98 15.38 2.72
N GLY A 136 1.94 14.17 3.28
CA GLY A 136 0.75 13.32 3.28
C GLY A 136 0.50 12.61 1.94
N PRO A 137 -0.64 11.91 1.79
CA PRO A 137 -0.89 11.01 0.67
C PRO A 137 -0.93 11.75 -0.67
N THR A 138 -1.62 12.88 -0.77
CA THR A 138 -1.76 13.64 -2.03
C THR A 138 -0.41 14.08 -2.60
N ALA A 139 0.47 14.66 -1.77
CA ALA A 139 1.80 15.08 -2.22
C ALA A 139 2.67 13.87 -2.62
N TYR A 140 2.50 12.74 -1.95
CA TYR A 140 3.22 11.52 -2.28
C TYR A 140 2.73 10.88 -3.59
N ASP A 141 1.42 10.92 -3.84
CA ASP A 141 0.81 10.45 -5.09
C ASP A 141 1.33 11.23 -6.30
N GLU A 142 1.37 12.56 -6.20
CA GLU A 142 1.96 13.45 -7.20
C GLU A 142 3.44 13.12 -7.45
N HIS A 143 4.20 12.92 -6.38
CA HIS A 143 5.61 12.52 -6.46
C HIS A 143 5.78 11.19 -7.19
N LEU A 144 4.99 10.17 -6.88
CA LEU A 144 5.00 8.90 -7.60
C LEU A 144 4.62 9.07 -9.06
N GLY A 145 3.63 9.91 -9.36
CA GLY A 145 3.22 10.23 -10.72
C GLY A 145 4.37 10.85 -11.54
N GLN A 146 5.07 11.83 -10.98
CA GLN A 146 6.22 12.47 -11.62
C GLN A 146 7.34 11.47 -11.95
N LEU A 147 7.66 10.58 -10.99
CA LEU A 147 8.67 9.53 -11.18
C LEU A 147 8.33 8.55 -12.31
N LEU A 148 7.04 8.29 -12.57
CA LEU A 148 6.62 7.40 -13.67
C LEU A 148 6.65 8.08 -15.04
N THR A 149 6.60 9.41 -15.09
CA THR A 149 6.56 10.19 -16.34
C THR A 149 7.91 10.71 -16.80
N THR A 150 8.91 10.69 -15.92
CA THR A 150 10.26 11.17 -16.23
C THR A 150 10.99 10.11 -17.07
N LYS A 151 11.38 10.48 -18.30
CA LYS A 151 12.14 9.62 -19.23
C LYS A 151 13.64 9.71 -18.98
#